data_AF-A0A5S9IL96-F1
#
_entry.id   AF-A0A5S9IL96-F1
#
_cell.length_a   1.000
_cell.length_b   1.000
_cell.length_c   1.000
_cell.angle_alpha   90.00
_cell.angle_beta   90.00
_cell.angle_gamma   90.00
#
_symmetry.space_group_name_H-M   'P 1'
#
loop_
_entity.id
_entity.type
_entity.pdbx_description
1 polymer ?
#
loop_
_entity_poly.entity_id
_entity_poly.type
_entity_poly.pdbx_seq_one_letter_code
_entity_poly.pdbx_strand_id
1 'polypeptide(L)'
;MSKKNYVPLLYSILSGALAFTIASIIVFVTVAFAERQLYQLLGLLGAYIFWIILFISSGTILLYRLVRRIMSLPRFAIAYSVSFVLYSLAWMMSYYNMRNSTGEWVGSLTGSFAIAISFAVFFALPQYIARWTLFFFVLHSIGYFIGSNVFAMAPSRETMILWGITYGLGTGAGLGFILYYVKEHFVLQKAQIS
;
A
#
# COMPACT_ATOMS: atom_id res chain seq x y z
N MET A 1 -32.62 -3.74 -18.73
CA MET A 1 -31.28 -4.27 -18.39
C MET A 1 -30.36 -3.11 -18.01
N SER A 2 -30.10 -2.93 -16.71
CA SER A 2 -29.14 -1.91 -16.22
C SER A 2 -27.73 -2.29 -16.69
N LYS A 3 -27.06 -1.40 -17.46
CA LYS A 3 -25.64 -1.58 -17.82
C LYS A 3 -24.84 -1.78 -16.53
N LYS A 4 -24.32 -2.99 -16.31
CA LYS A 4 -23.40 -3.25 -15.20
C LYS A 4 -22.23 -2.28 -15.35
N ASN A 5 -22.15 -1.28 -14.47
CA ASN A 5 -21.05 -0.33 -14.42
C ASN A 5 -19.80 -1.03 -13.87
N TYR A 6 -19.19 -1.88 -14.69
CA TYR A 6 -17.86 -2.42 -14.44
C TYR A 6 -16.89 -1.25 -14.47
N VAL A 7 -16.22 -1.00 -13.34
CA VAL A 7 -15.08 -0.08 -13.33
C VAL A 7 -13.93 -0.83 -13.97
N PRO A 8 -13.30 -0.32 -15.05
CA PRO A 8 -12.19 -1.02 -15.69
C PRO A 8 -11.04 -1.28 -14.72
N LEU A 9 -10.35 -2.42 -14.86
CA LEU A 9 -9.18 -2.75 -14.04
C LEU A 9 -8.12 -1.64 -14.08
N LEU A 10 -7.82 -1.14 -15.27
CA LEU A 10 -6.85 -0.05 -15.46
C LEU A 10 -7.24 1.20 -14.66
N TYR A 11 -8.52 1.54 -14.61
CA TYR A 11 -8.99 2.68 -13.82
C TYR A 11 -8.71 2.49 -12.33
N SER A 12 -8.98 1.30 -11.78
CA SER A 12 -8.70 0.99 -10.38
C SER A 12 -7.20 1.03 -10.06
N ILE A 13 -6.35 0.50 -10.97
CA ILE A 13 -4.90 0.55 -10.84
C ILE A 13 -4.40 2.01 -10.83
N LEU A 14 -4.79 2.81 -11.82
CA LEU A 14 -4.36 4.21 -11.93
C LEU A 14 -4.87 5.06 -10.76
N SER A 15 -6.12 4.86 -10.36
CA SER A 15 -6.71 5.58 -9.23
C SER A 15 -6.07 5.17 -7.90
N GLY A 16 -5.72 3.89 -7.74
CA GLY A 16 -4.96 3.40 -6.59
C GLY A 16 -3.56 3.99 -6.54
N ALA A 17 -2.85 3.99 -7.68
CA ALA A 17 -1.53 4.60 -7.84
C ALA A 17 -1.57 6.08 -7.44
N LEU A 18 -2.51 6.86 -7.99
CA LEU A 18 -2.65 8.28 -7.68
C LEU A 18 -2.99 8.51 -6.19
N ALA A 19 -3.99 7.80 -5.67
CA ALA A 19 -4.44 7.95 -4.29
C ALA A 19 -3.33 7.64 -3.29
N PHE A 20 -2.60 6.53 -3.49
CA PHE A 20 -1.52 6.17 -2.59
C PHE A 20 -0.24 6.98 -2.82
N THR A 21 -0.02 7.51 -4.02
CA THR A 21 1.07 8.48 -4.26
C THR A 21 0.87 9.74 -3.43
N ILE A 22 -0.36 10.26 -3.35
CA ILE A 22 -0.66 11.41 -2.49
C ILE A 22 -0.40 11.05 -1.01
N ALA A 23 -0.86 9.89 -0.54
CA ALA A 23 -0.58 9.41 0.82
C ALA A 23 0.94 9.30 1.09
N SER A 24 1.67 8.73 0.13
CA SER A 24 3.12 8.55 0.19
C SER A 24 3.85 9.89 0.25
N ILE A 25 3.51 10.85 -0.61
CA ILE A 25 4.10 12.20 -0.58
C ILE A 25 3.91 12.85 0.80
N ILE A 26 2.72 12.74 1.40
CA ILE A 26 2.46 13.30 2.75
C ILE A 26 3.48 12.73 3.75
N VAL A 27 3.70 11.42 3.74
CA VAL A 27 4.67 10.78 4.64
C VAL A 27 6.10 11.19 4.29
N PHE A 28 6.49 11.11 3.03
CA PHE A 28 7.86 11.38 2.59
C PHE A 28 8.28 12.84 2.72
N VAL A 29 7.34 13.77 2.71
CA VAL A 29 7.59 15.17 3.11
C VAL A 29 8.02 15.22 4.58
N THR A 30 7.36 14.47 5.48
CA THR A 30 7.79 14.43 6.89
C THR A 30 9.15 13.75 7.06
N VAL A 31 9.45 12.72 6.26
CA VAL A 31 10.79 12.10 6.25
C VAL A 31 11.83 13.12 5.78
N ALA A 32 11.61 13.75 4.63
CA ALA A 32 12.57 14.67 4.02
C ALA A 32 12.90 15.91 4.89
N PHE A 33 11.92 16.43 5.63
CA PHE A 33 12.07 17.70 6.35
C PHE A 33 12.05 17.58 7.88
N ALA A 34 11.46 16.52 8.44
CA ALA A 34 11.21 16.39 9.87
C ALA A 34 11.78 15.11 10.49
N GLU A 35 12.46 14.24 9.74
CA GLU A 35 13.00 12.97 10.25
C GLU A 35 13.86 13.15 11.50
N ARG A 36 14.84 14.06 11.46
CA ARG A 36 15.74 14.30 12.60
C ARG A 36 14.99 14.76 13.84
N GLN A 37 14.04 15.67 13.66
CA GLN A 37 13.22 16.20 14.76
C GLN A 37 12.29 15.11 15.32
N LEU A 38 11.68 14.29 14.46
CA LEU A 38 10.83 13.17 14.88
C LEU A 38 11.64 12.13 15.68
N TYR A 39 12.86 11.79 15.24
CA TYR A 39 13.73 10.90 16.00
C TYR A 39 14.16 11.48 17.35
N GLN A 40 14.41 12.80 17.43
CA GLN A 40 14.74 13.45 18.70
C GLN A 40 13.56 13.50 19.67
N LEU A 41 12.34 13.72 19.17
CA LEU A 41 11.14 13.87 20.00
C LEU A 41 10.49 12.53 20.39
N LEU A 42 10.44 11.58 19.46
CA LEU A 42 9.67 10.34 19.59
C LEU A 42 10.55 9.09 19.69
N GLY A 43 11.87 9.24 19.49
CA GLY A 43 12.78 8.11 19.32
C GLY A 43 12.55 7.35 18.02
N LEU A 44 13.33 6.29 17.80
CA LEU A 44 13.26 5.46 16.59
C LEU A 44 11.87 4.84 16.42
N LEU A 45 11.39 4.13 17.44
CA LEU A 45 10.11 3.43 17.39
C LEU A 45 8.93 4.40 17.23
N GLY A 46 8.94 5.52 17.96
CA GLY A 46 7.86 6.50 17.88
C GLY A 46 7.77 7.18 16.51
N ALA A 47 8.89 7.47 15.86
CA ALA A 47 8.90 7.99 14.49
C ALA A 47 8.31 6.99 13.47
N TYR A 48 8.64 5.70 13.58
CA TYR A 48 8.03 4.66 12.74
C TYR A 48 6.52 4.52 12.97
N ILE A 49 6.08 4.51 14.23
CA ILE A 49 4.65 4.48 14.56
C ILE A 49 3.94 5.70 13.97
N PHE A 50 4.55 6.89 14.07
CA PHE A 50 4.00 8.11 13.48
C PHE A 50 3.81 7.99 11.95
N TRP A 51 4.82 7.52 11.21
CA TRP A 51 4.70 7.32 9.77
C TRP A 51 3.68 6.22 9.40
N ILE A 52 3.59 5.14 10.17
CA ILE A 52 2.56 4.11 10.00
C ILE A 52 1.17 4.73 10.16
N ILE A 53 0.94 5.55 11.19
CA ILE A 53 -0.34 6.24 11.42
C ILE A 53 -0.66 7.18 10.24
N LEU A 54 0.33 7.92 9.73
CA LEU A 54 0.13 8.77 8.55
C LEU A 54 -0.24 7.97 7.30
N PHE A 55 0.45 6.87 7.01
CA PHE A 55 0.11 5.99 5.89
C PHE A 55 -1.28 5.36 6.03
N ILE A 56 -1.63 4.94 7.24
CA ILE A 56 -2.93 4.33 7.52
C ILE A 56 -4.05 5.36 7.36
N SER A 57 -3.92 6.52 7.99
CA SER A 57 -4.96 7.57 7.95
C SER A 57 -5.16 8.13 6.55
N SER A 58 -4.07 8.58 5.89
CA SER A 58 -4.13 9.13 4.54
C SER A 58 -4.55 8.08 3.50
N GLY A 59 -3.98 6.87 3.57
CA GLY A 59 -4.34 5.76 2.70
C GLY A 59 -5.80 5.35 2.86
N THR A 60 -6.31 5.27 4.10
CA THR A 60 -7.73 4.98 4.37
C THR A 60 -8.62 5.98 3.66
N ILE A 61 -8.38 7.28 3.86
CA ILE A 61 -9.23 8.35 3.29
C ILE A 61 -9.19 8.32 1.75
N LEU A 62 -8.00 8.20 1.17
CA LEU A 62 -7.79 8.34 -0.27
C LEU A 62 -8.23 7.09 -1.04
N LEU A 63 -7.86 5.89 -0.57
CA LEU A 63 -8.19 4.62 -1.23
C LEU A 63 -9.63 4.18 -1.01
N TYR A 64 -10.28 4.61 0.08
CA TYR A 64 -11.70 4.26 0.34
C TYR A 64 -12.62 4.66 -0.81
N ARG A 65 -12.27 5.70 -1.57
CA ARG A 65 -13.02 6.13 -2.77
C ARG A 65 -13.22 5.01 -3.79
N LEU A 66 -12.30 4.05 -3.87
CA LEU A 66 -12.39 2.90 -4.79
C LEU A 66 -13.48 1.89 -4.39
N VAL A 67 -13.78 1.80 -3.09
CA VAL A 67 -14.71 0.80 -2.51
C VAL A 67 -15.94 1.41 -1.82
N ARG A 68 -16.08 2.74 -1.77
CA ARG A 68 -17.16 3.47 -1.06
C ARG A 68 -18.58 2.99 -1.36
N ARG A 69 -18.85 2.45 -2.55
CA ARG A 69 -20.20 1.99 -2.95
C ARG A 69 -20.54 0.58 -2.43
N ILE A 70 -19.55 -0.19 -2.00
CA ILE A 70 -19.72 -1.59 -1.65
C ILE A 70 -19.36 -1.91 -0.20
N MET A 71 -18.64 -1.00 0.47
CA MET A 71 -18.09 -1.21 1.80
C MET A 71 -18.19 0.07 2.61
N SER A 72 -18.46 -0.05 3.91
CA SER A 72 -18.45 1.09 4.83
C SER A 72 -17.02 1.52 5.16
N LEU A 73 -16.85 2.79 5.51
CA LEU A 73 -15.54 3.36 5.85
C LEU A 73 -14.87 2.63 7.03
N PRO A 74 -15.54 2.33 8.16
CA PRO A 74 -14.89 1.64 9.27
C PRO A 74 -14.39 0.24 8.90
N ARG A 75 -15.17 -0.49 8.10
CA ARG A 75 -14.78 -1.83 7.64
C ARG A 75 -13.53 -1.78 6.75
N PHE A 76 -13.48 -0.81 5.83
CA PHE A 76 -12.29 -0.61 5.00
C PHE A 76 -11.08 -0.16 5.83
N ALA A 77 -11.29 0.79 6.74
CA ALA A 77 -10.24 1.31 7.61
C ALA A 77 -9.58 0.20 8.42
N ILE A 78 -10.37 -0.70 9.03
CA ILE A 78 -9.84 -1.84 9.78
C ILE A 78 -9.04 -2.78 8.87
N ALA A 79 -9.63 -3.18 7.73
CA ALA A 79 -8.97 -4.10 6.79
C ALA A 79 -7.62 -3.55 6.31
N TYR A 80 -7.61 -2.29 5.89
CA TYR A 80 -6.42 -1.61 5.39
C TYR A 80 -5.39 -1.39 6.50
N SER A 81 -5.80 -0.94 7.69
CA SER A 81 -4.90 -0.72 8.83
C SER A 81 -4.19 -2.00 9.25
N VAL A 82 -4.94 -3.09 9.44
CA VAL A 82 -4.36 -4.39 9.82
C VAL A 82 -3.39 -4.87 8.76
N SER A 83 -3.79 -4.81 7.49
CA SER A 83 -2.93 -5.22 6.37
C SER A 83 -1.64 -4.40 6.33
N PHE A 84 -1.73 -3.07 6.47
CA PHE A 84 -0.57 -2.17 6.38
C PHE A 84 0.39 -2.33 7.57
N VAL A 85 -0.13 -2.58 8.79
CA VAL A 85 0.70 -2.90 9.95
C VAL A 85 1.45 -4.21 9.73
N LEU A 86 0.77 -5.27 9.30
CA LEU A 86 1.39 -6.57 9.03
C LEU A 86 2.45 -6.47 7.93
N TYR A 87 2.16 -5.72 6.87
CA TYR A 87 3.12 -5.37 5.83
C TYR A 87 4.37 -4.69 6.41
N SER A 88 4.17 -3.62 7.20
CA SER A 88 5.27 -2.82 7.75
C SER A 88 6.16 -3.65 8.66
N LEU A 89 5.56 -4.49 9.52
CA LEU A 89 6.30 -5.41 10.38
C LEU A 89 7.08 -6.45 9.58
N ALA A 90 6.45 -7.10 8.60
CA ALA A 90 7.11 -8.11 7.76
C ALA A 90 8.31 -7.52 7.01
N TRP A 91 8.12 -6.32 6.44
CA TRP A 91 9.18 -5.60 5.74
C TRP A 91 10.31 -5.22 6.68
N MET A 92 10.01 -4.58 7.82
CA MET A 92 11.00 -4.18 8.82
C MET A 92 11.79 -5.37 9.36
N MET A 93 11.13 -6.47 9.73
CA MET A 93 11.80 -7.67 10.24
C MET A 93 12.76 -8.25 9.19
N SER A 94 12.35 -8.30 7.92
CA SER A 94 13.20 -8.79 6.83
C SER A 94 14.42 -7.90 6.63
N TYR A 95 14.21 -6.57 6.59
CA TYR A 95 15.28 -5.61 6.40
C TYR A 95 16.26 -5.60 7.59
N TYR A 96 15.78 -5.57 8.83
CA TYR A 96 16.67 -5.47 9.99
C TYR A 96 17.48 -6.74 10.27
N ASN A 97 17.00 -7.90 9.82
CA ASN A 97 17.71 -9.18 9.96
C ASN A 97 18.83 -9.36 8.92
N MET A 98 18.69 -8.82 7.71
CA MET A 98 19.68 -9.02 6.62
C MET A 98 20.46 -7.75 6.25
N ARG A 99 19.88 -6.57 6.47
CA ARG A 99 20.45 -5.22 6.25
C ARG A 99 21.17 -5.04 4.91
N ASN A 100 20.65 -5.68 3.87
CA ASN A 100 21.21 -5.68 2.53
C ASN A 100 20.07 -5.80 1.50
N SER A 101 20.43 -5.82 0.21
CA SER A 101 19.46 -5.96 -0.88
C SER A 101 18.61 -7.24 -0.75
N THR A 102 19.18 -8.34 -0.24
CA THR A 102 18.39 -9.56 0.03
C THR A 102 17.27 -9.30 1.02
N GLY A 103 17.54 -8.54 2.09
CA GLY A 103 16.52 -8.11 3.06
C GLY A 103 15.41 -7.26 2.45
N GLU A 104 15.75 -6.38 1.50
CA GLU A 104 14.77 -5.55 0.77
C GLU A 104 13.88 -6.40 -0.14
N TRP A 105 14.45 -7.38 -0.86
CA TRP A 105 13.68 -8.32 -1.69
C TRP A 105 12.78 -9.23 -0.87
N VAL A 106 13.32 -9.82 0.20
CA VAL A 106 12.56 -10.67 1.14
C VAL A 106 11.46 -9.86 1.83
N GLY A 107 11.76 -8.63 2.27
CA GLY A 107 10.79 -7.72 2.86
C GLY A 107 9.69 -7.33 1.88
N SER A 108 10.04 -7.06 0.63
CA SER A 108 9.06 -6.77 -0.43
C SER A 108 8.14 -7.96 -0.67
N LEU A 109 8.66 -9.18 -0.74
CA LEU A 109 7.84 -10.38 -0.94
C LEU A 109 6.96 -10.70 0.28
N THR A 110 7.54 -10.73 1.48
CA THR A 110 6.82 -11.07 2.71
C THR A 110 5.78 -10.00 3.06
N GLY A 111 6.10 -8.72 2.86
CA GLY A 111 5.14 -7.63 2.98
C GLY A 111 3.99 -7.76 1.98
N SER A 112 4.29 -8.06 0.71
CA SER A 112 3.25 -8.27 -0.32
C SER A 112 2.32 -9.42 0.03
N PHE A 113 2.88 -10.52 0.53
CA PHE A 113 2.12 -11.66 1.02
C PHE A 113 1.25 -11.26 2.23
N ALA A 114 1.79 -10.48 3.17
CA ALA A 114 1.06 -9.98 4.33
C ALA A 114 -0.15 -9.11 3.94
N ILE A 115 -0.01 -8.21 2.97
CA ILE A 115 -1.15 -7.47 2.40
C ILE A 115 -2.17 -8.45 1.80
N ALA A 116 -1.73 -9.33 0.91
CA ALA A 116 -2.61 -10.22 0.16
C ALA A 116 -3.41 -11.16 1.08
N ILE A 117 -2.75 -11.81 2.04
CA ILE A 117 -3.42 -12.73 2.97
C ILE A 117 -4.38 -11.99 3.89
N SER A 118 -4.02 -10.79 4.38
CA SER A 118 -4.89 -10.01 5.26
C SER A 118 -6.18 -9.59 4.56
N PHE A 119 -6.07 -9.08 3.32
CA PHE A 119 -7.25 -8.79 2.50
C PHE A 119 -8.04 -10.06 2.18
N ALA A 120 -7.38 -11.15 1.83
CA ALA A 120 -8.05 -12.40 1.48
C ALA A 120 -8.82 -12.98 2.67
N VAL A 121 -8.25 -12.99 3.87
CA VAL A 121 -8.92 -13.44 5.09
C VAL A 121 -10.10 -12.52 5.41
N PHE A 122 -9.88 -11.20 5.41
CA PHE A 122 -10.90 -10.23 5.78
C PHE A 122 -12.13 -10.23 4.85
N PHE A 123 -11.93 -10.58 3.58
CA PHE A 123 -12.99 -10.63 2.57
C PHE A 123 -13.40 -12.05 2.15
N ALA A 124 -12.87 -13.10 2.81
CA ALA A 124 -13.12 -14.50 2.47
C ALA A 124 -12.80 -14.85 1.00
N LEU A 125 -11.62 -14.42 0.53
CA LEU A 125 -11.12 -14.52 -0.85
C LEU A 125 -9.78 -15.26 -0.96
N PRO A 126 -9.61 -16.47 -0.37
CA PRO A 126 -8.32 -17.16 -0.34
C PRO A 126 -7.78 -17.52 -1.72
N GLN A 127 -8.66 -17.76 -2.70
CA GLN A 127 -8.28 -18.11 -4.07
C GLN A 127 -7.47 -17.01 -4.78
N TYR A 128 -7.46 -15.78 -4.26
CA TYR A 128 -6.73 -14.67 -4.85
C TYR A 128 -5.37 -14.41 -4.21
N ILE A 129 -4.99 -15.09 -3.11
CA ILE A 129 -3.77 -14.80 -2.34
C ILE A 129 -2.52 -14.82 -3.23
N ALA A 130 -2.31 -15.89 -4.01
CA ALA A 130 -1.13 -16.04 -4.85
C ALA A 130 -1.05 -14.92 -5.90
N ARG A 131 -2.18 -14.66 -6.58
CA ARG A 131 -2.27 -13.64 -7.62
C ARG A 131 -2.04 -12.23 -7.06
N TRP A 132 -2.67 -11.90 -5.94
CA TRP A 132 -2.52 -10.61 -5.28
C TRP A 132 -1.10 -10.41 -4.77
N THR A 133 -0.50 -11.44 -4.18
CA THR A 133 0.90 -11.41 -3.73
C THR A 133 1.83 -11.09 -4.90
N LEU A 134 1.72 -11.83 -6.01
CA LEU A 134 2.59 -11.64 -7.18
C LEU A 134 2.43 -10.24 -7.79
N PHE A 135 1.19 -9.82 -8.07
CA PHE A 135 0.95 -8.51 -8.69
C PHE A 135 1.38 -7.36 -7.79
N PHE A 136 1.06 -7.44 -6.50
CA PHE A 136 1.49 -6.43 -5.53
C PHE A 136 3.01 -6.41 -5.44
N PHE A 137 3.66 -7.56 -5.28
CA PHE A 137 5.11 -7.68 -5.20
C PHE A 137 5.82 -7.04 -6.39
N VAL A 138 5.38 -7.35 -7.62
CA VAL A 138 6.00 -6.79 -8.83
C VAL A 138 5.84 -5.26 -8.87
N LEU A 139 4.62 -4.74 -8.70
CA LEU A 139 4.37 -3.30 -8.80
C LEU A 139 5.02 -2.52 -7.66
N HIS A 140 4.91 -3.01 -6.43
CA HIS A 140 5.59 -2.47 -5.26
C HIS A 140 7.10 -2.42 -5.48
N SER A 141 7.72 -3.55 -5.88
CA SER A 141 9.17 -3.66 -6.01
C SER A 141 9.69 -2.72 -7.10
N ILE A 142 8.99 -2.60 -8.23
CA ILE A 142 9.34 -1.62 -9.27
C ILE A 142 9.38 -0.21 -8.67
N GLY A 143 8.33 0.21 -7.97
CA GLY A 143 8.28 1.55 -7.36
C GLY A 143 9.36 1.77 -6.29
N TYR A 144 9.56 0.78 -5.43
CA TYR A 144 10.53 0.78 -4.34
C TYR A 144 11.97 0.87 -4.85
N PHE A 145 12.37 -0.03 -5.75
CA PHE A 145 13.75 -0.10 -6.24
C PHE A 145 14.10 1.04 -7.20
N ILE A 146 13.15 1.54 -8.00
CA ILE A 146 13.36 2.77 -8.77
C ILE A 146 13.63 3.93 -7.80
N GLY A 147 12.81 4.07 -6.75
CA GLY A 147 13.03 5.09 -5.73
C GLY A 147 14.40 4.96 -5.08
N SER A 148 14.75 3.75 -4.64
CA SER A 148 16.04 3.45 -4.00
C SER A 148 17.22 3.86 -4.88
N ASN A 149 17.20 3.50 -6.16
CA ASN A 149 18.23 3.88 -7.12
C ASN A 149 18.31 5.41 -7.32
N VAL A 150 17.17 6.07 -7.48
CA VAL A 150 17.10 7.53 -7.65
C VAL A 150 17.68 8.25 -6.43
N PHE A 151 17.33 7.82 -5.22
CA PHE A 151 17.86 8.40 -4.00
C PHE A 151 19.36 8.15 -3.83
N ALA A 152 19.82 6.93 -4.15
CA ALA A 152 21.24 6.56 -4.07
C ALA A 152 22.14 7.37 -5.00
N MET A 153 21.63 7.79 -6.17
CA MET A 153 22.39 8.61 -7.13
C MET A 153 22.65 10.04 -6.64
N ALA A 154 21.71 10.63 -5.89
CA ALA A 154 21.83 12.00 -5.38
C ALA A 154 21.02 12.20 -4.09
N PRO A 155 21.53 11.76 -2.92
CA PRO A 155 20.80 11.86 -1.67
C PRO A 155 20.48 13.31 -1.30
N SER A 156 19.20 13.65 -1.29
CA SER A 156 18.69 15.00 -1.02
C SER A 156 17.23 14.95 -0.55
N ARG A 157 16.68 16.09 -0.12
CA ARG A 157 15.27 16.16 0.28
C ARG A 157 14.34 15.96 -0.91
N GLU A 158 14.74 16.49 -2.06
CA GLU A 158 14.03 16.41 -3.34
C GLU A 158 13.98 14.95 -3.82
N THR A 159 15.10 14.23 -3.76
CA THR A 159 15.13 12.81 -4.13
C THR A 159 14.42 11.92 -3.12
N MET A 160 14.33 12.31 -1.85
CA MET A 160 13.47 11.62 -0.86
C MET A 160 11.98 11.78 -1.18
N ILE A 161 11.54 12.96 -1.64
CA ILE A 161 10.16 13.15 -2.11
C ILE A 161 9.92 12.32 -3.38
N LEU A 162 10.89 12.32 -4.31
CA LEU A 162 10.81 11.52 -5.54
C LEU A 162 10.75 10.02 -5.24
N TRP A 163 11.49 9.55 -4.23
CA TRP A 163 11.37 8.19 -3.69
C TRP A 163 9.93 7.91 -3.23
N GLY A 164 9.34 8.84 -2.47
CA GLY A 164 7.94 8.76 -2.06
C GLY A 164 6.97 8.68 -3.24
N ILE A 165 7.22 9.40 -4.33
CA ILE A 165 6.41 9.34 -5.56
C ILE A 165 6.49 7.96 -6.19
N THR A 166 7.70 7.43 -6.45
CA THR A 166 7.85 6.13 -7.14
C THR A 166 7.34 4.98 -6.28
N TYR A 167 7.63 5.01 -4.98
CA TYR A 167 7.07 4.06 -4.02
C TYR A 167 5.54 4.10 -3.99
N GLY A 168 4.99 5.32 -3.96
CA GLY A 168 3.55 5.58 -3.94
C GLY A 168 2.84 5.05 -5.19
N LEU A 169 3.44 5.26 -6.37
CA LEU A 169 2.91 4.78 -7.64
C LEU A 169 2.86 3.25 -7.68
N GLY A 170 3.98 2.59 -7.36
CA GLY A 170 4.08 1.12 -7.38
C GLY A 170 3.14 0.45 -6.37
N THR A 171 3.22 0.89 -5.12
CA THR A 171 2.39 0.35 -4.03
C THR A 171 0.91 0.63 -4.28
N GLY A 172 0.57 1.86 -4.70
CA GLY A 172 -0.80 2.25 -5.01
C GLY A 172 -1.40 1.48 -6.18
N ALA A 173 -0.61 1.21 -7.23
CA ALA A 173 -1.04 0.38 -8.34
C ALA A 173 -1.38 -1.06 -7.88
N GLY A 174 -0.54 -1.64 -7.00
CA GLY A 174 -0.80 -2.93 -6.36
C GLY A 174 -2.08 -2.93 -5.51
N LEU A 175 -2.28 -1.91 -4.67
CA LEU A 175 -3.51 -1.76 -3.88
C LEU A 175 -4.75 -1.59 -4.78
N GLY A 176 -4.65 -0.78 -5.84
CA GLY A 176 -5.72 -0.59 -6.82
C GLY A 176 -6.13 -1.89 -7.50
N PHE A 177 -5.17 -2.76 -7.81
CA PHE A 177 -5.41 -4.09 -8.36
C PHE A 177 -6.17 -5.00 -7.36
N ILE A 178 -5.74 -5.04 -6.09
CA ILE A 178 -6.43 -5.84 -5.05
C ILE A 178 -7.86 -5.34 -4.86
N LEU A 179 -8.03 -4.02 -4.72
CA LEU A 179 -9.34 -3.40 -4.48
C LEU A 179 -10.31 -3.56 -5.66
N TYR A 180 -9.80 -3.66 -6.89
CA TYR A 180 -10.61 -4.05 -8.04
C TYR A 180 -11.27 -5.42 -7.81
N TYR A 181 -10.49 -6.44 -7.44
CA TYR A 181 -11.00 -7.80 -7.26
C TYR A 181 -11.91 -7.94 -6.05
N VAL A 182 -11.59 -7.27 -4.94
CA VAL A 182 -12.50 -7.15 -3.79
C VAL A 182 -13.83 -6.58 -4.26
N LYS A 183 -13.79 -5.51 -5.07
CA LYS A 183 -15.01 -4.88 -5.55
C LYS A 183 -15.82 -5.73 -6.50
N GLU A 184 -15.17 -6.37 -7.45
CA GLU A 184 -15.79 -7.28 -8.42
C GLU A 184 -16.54 -8.40 -7.69
N HIS A 185 -15.93 -9.00 -6.66
CA HIS A 185 -16.55 -10.05 -5.87
C HIS A 185 -17.86 -9.60 -5.19
N PHE A 186 -17.85 -8.46 -4.50
CA PHE A 186 -19.06 -7.95 -3.83
C PHE A 186 -20.17 -7.58 -4.82
N VAL A 187 -19.83 -7.09 -6.01
CA VAL A 187 -20.82 -6.80 -7.06
C VAL A 187 -21.46 -8.08 -7.59
N LEU A 188 -20.67 -9.13 -7.79
CA LEU A 188 -21.18 -10.43 -8.25
C LEU A 188 -22.07 -11.11 -7.20
N GLN A 189 -21.69 -11.08 -5.92
CA GLN A 189 -22.52 -11.62 -4.84
C GLN A 189 -23.87 -10.91 -4.75
N LYS A 190 -23.91 -9.57 -4.84
CA LYS A 190 -25.17 -8.82 -4.81
C LYS A 190 -26.09 -9.17 -5.99
N ALA A 191 -25.53 -9.44 -7.17
CA ALA A 191 -26.29 -9.79 -8.36
C ALA A 191 -26.87 -11.21 -8.34
N GLN A 192 -26.36 -12.11 -7.49
CA GLN A 192 -26.91 -13.46 -7.32
C GLN A 192 -28.09 -13.52 -6.34
N ILE A 193 -28.25 -12.49 -5.51
CA ILE A 193 -29.28 -12.41 -4.45
C ILE A 193 -30.50 -11.57 -4.91
N SER A 194 -30.36 -10.81 -6.01
CA SER A 194 -31.41 -9.99 -6.62
C SER A 194 -32.10 -10.70 -7.79
#